data_AF-A0A4Q2WYP5-F1
#
_entry.id   AF-A0A4Q2WYP5-F1
#
_cell.length_a   1.000
_cell.length_b   1.000
_cell.length_c   1.000
_cell.angle_alpha   90.00
_cell.angle_beta   90.00
_cell.angle_gamma   90.00
#
_symmetry.space_group_name_H-M   'P 1'
#
loop_
_entity.id
_entity.type
_entity.pdbx_description
1 polymer ?
#
loop_
_entity_poly.entity_id
_entity_poly.type
_entity_poly.pdbx_seq_one_letter_code
_entity_poly.pdbx_strand_id
1 'polypeptide(L)'
;MNVLAHALLAAPREDEMFGSLVADFHPRGAIDPSLPRGVRSGLVLHRSVDVYTDAHPEVRAARALFEPPFRRYAGILIDIWFDHLLARDFAAHAPWPLRDFSDTVQRLLRERESELPPRMGGFARYIARNGLPAAYREPAMIERVLHGMAGRLSRANPLAEAWPELLSREAALQGHFERFFPELAAFAQGELARIDGGIAR
;
A
#
# COMPACT_ATOMS: atom_id res chain seq x y z
N MET A 1 1.92 4.95 -1.24
CA MET A 1 0.87 4.32 -0.42
C MET A 1 0.13 3.29 -1.23
N ASN A 2 0.38 2.02 -0.98
CA ASN A 2 -0.46 0.95 -1.46
C ASN A 2 -1.11 0.24 -0.25
N VAL A 3 -2.43 0.44 -0.11
CA VAL A 3 -3.18 0.14 1.11
C VAL A 3 -3.34 -1.37 1.25
N LEU A 4 -3.54 -2.09 0.14
CA LEU A 4 -3.80 -3.52 0.19
C LEU A 4 -2.54 -4.29 0.58
N ALA A 5 -1.37 -4.01 -0.03
CA ALA A 5 -0.17 -4.76 0.32
C ALA A 5 0.27 -4.47 1.76
N HIS A 6 0.32 -3.21 2.21
CA HIS A 6 0.71 -2.93 3.59
C HIS A 6 -0.22 -3.57 4.63
N ALA A 7 -1.53 -3.57 4.39
CA ALA A 7 -2.46 -4.29 5.27
C ALA A 7 -2.23 -5.79 5.22
N LEU A 8 -2.04 -6.37 4.03
CA LEU A 8 -1.85 -7.82 3.85
C LEU A 8 -0.56 -8.31 4.51
N LEU A 9 0.54 -7.59 4.35
CA LEU A 9 1.86 -7.96 4.89
C LEU A 9 1.90 -7.93 6.42
N ALA A 10 1.01 -7.15 7.05
CA ALA A 10 0.84 -7.08 8.51
C ALA A 10 -0.22 -8.06 9.05
N ALA A 11 -1.01 -8.67 8.18
CA ALA A 11 -2.11 -9.54 8.57
C ALA A 11 -1.63 -10.87 9.20
N PRO A 12 -2.43 -11.50 10.07
CA PRO A 12 -3.76 -11.08 10.55
C PRO A 12 -3.69 -10.23 11.85
N ARG A 13 -2.56 -9.58 12.14
CA ARG A 13 -2.36 -8.88 13.43
C ARG A 13 -2.94 -7.47 13.37
N GLU A 14 -4.12 -7.26 13.96
CA GLU A 14 -4.90 -6.02 13.78
C GLU A 14 -4.16 -4.74 14.18
N ASP A 15 -3.38 -4.77 15.27
CA ASP A 15 -2.60 -3.60 15.70
C ASP A 15 -1.50 -3.24 14.68
N GLU A 16 -0.79 -4.24 14.14
CA GLU A 16 0.23 -4.07 13.11
C GLU A 16 -0.38 -3.64 11.77
N MET A 17 -1.55 -4.18 11.42
CA MET A 17 -2.32 -3.75 10.25
C MET A 17 -2.69 -2.27 10.41
N PHE A 18 -3.24 -1.87 11.55
CA PHE A 18 -3.58 -0.49 11.83
C PHE A 18 -2.35 0.42 11.78
N GLY A 19 -1.27 0.03 12.44
CA GLY A 19 0.01 0.75 12.42
C GLY A 19 0.55 0.95 10.99
N SER A 20 0.45 -0.08 10.15
CA SER A 20 0.89 -0.04 8.75
C SER A 20 0.00 0.87 7.89
N LEU A 21 -1.31 0.93 8.17
CA LEU A 21 -2.27 1.78 7.44
C LEU A 21 -2.13 3.27 7.76
N VAL A 22 -1.73 3.61 8.99
CA VAL A 22 -1.60 5.01 9.43
C VAL A 22 -0.19 5.58 9.21
N ALA A 23 0.78 4.75 8.79
CA ALA A 23 2.19 5.08 8.75
C ALA A 23 2.54 6.29 7.87
N ASP A 24 1.94 6.39 6.68
CA ASP A 24 2.09 7.54 5.77
C ASP A 24 1.60 8.87 6.37
N PHE A 25 0.74 8.81 7.39
CA PHE A 25 0.21 9.96 8.12
C PHE A 25 0.92 10.20 9.45
N HIS A 26 1.86 9.32 9.83
CA HIS A 26 2.68 9.44 11.03
C HIS A 26 3.98 10.21 10.73
N PRO A 27 4.50 11.04 11.66
CA PRO A 27 5.78 11.72 11.46
C PRO A 27 6.90 10.73 11.14
N ARG A 28 7.78 11.06 10.16
CA ARG A 28 8.90 10.19 9.74
C ARG A 28 10.01 9.99 10.79
N GLY A 29 9.89 10.60 11.96
CA GLY A 29 10.87 10.54 13.05
C GLY A 29 10.67 9.34 13.98
N ALA A 30 11.14 9.52 15.22
CA ALA A 30 10.96 8.55 16.30
C ALA A 30 9.46 8.22 16.46
N ILE A 31 9.18 6.93 16.57
CA ILE A 31 7.83 6.44 16.84
C ILE A 31 7.53 6.67 18.32
N ASP A 32 6.37 7.23 18.61
CA ASP A 32 5.92 7.49 19.98
C ASP A 32 5.90 6.18 20.79
N PRO A 33 6.71 6.08 21.87
CA PRO A 33 6.79 4.86 22.68
C PRO A 33 5.51 4.59 23.48
N SER A 34 4.58 5.55 23.59
CA SER A 34 3.30 5.36 24.26
C SER A 34 2.26 4.59 23.43
N LEU A 35 2.45 4.51 22.09
CA LEU A 35 1.56 3.76 21.21
C LEU A 35 1.58 2.26 21.54
N PRO A 36 0.49 1.50 21.33
CA PRO A 36 0.49 0.06 21.53
C PRO A 36 1.62 -0.65 20.76
N ARG A 37 2.19 -1.72 21.33
CA ARG A 37 3.35 -2.43 20.75
C ARG A 37 3.10 -2.88 19.30
N GLY A 38 1.93 -3.43 19.00
CA GLY A 38 1.59 -3.86 17.63
C GLY A 38 1.49 -2.68 16.67
N VAL A 39 0.92 -1.55 17.09
CA VAL A 39 0.84 -0.33 16.28
C VAL A 39 2.25 0.20 15.94
N ARG A 40 3.15 0.24 16.92
CA ARG A 40 4.56 0.59 16.67
C ARG A 40 5.23 -0.38 15.71
N SER A 41 4.95 -1.67 15.85
CA SER A 41 5.48 -2.72 14.98
C SER A 41 5.00 -2.56 13.54
N GLY A 42 3.72 -2.22 13.33
CA GLY A 42 3.16 -1.87 12.02
C GLY A 42 3.79 -0.62 11.40
N LEU A 43 4.03 0.42 12.20
CA LEU A 43 4.74 1.63 11.74
C LEU A 43 6.18 1.32 11.27
N VAL A 44 6.90 0.47 12.01
CA VAL A 44 8.24 0.01 11.60
C VAL A 44 8.14 -0.84 10.34
N LEU A 45 7.23 -1.82 10.31
CA LEU A 45 7.05 -2.73 9.18
C LEU A 45 6.78 -1.96 7.88
N HIS A 46 5.86 -1.00 7.91
CA HIS A 46 5.56 -0.17 6.74
C HIS A 46 6.80 0.53 6.20
N ARG A 47 7.59 1.19 7.08
CA ARG A 47 8.83 1.87 6.68
C ARG A 47 9.86 0.89 6.10
N SER A 48 10.00 -0.28 6.71
CA SER A 48 10.92 -1.31 6.21
C SER A 48 10.48 -1.85 4.84
N VAL A 49 9.17 -2.07 4.65
CA VAL A 49 8.56 -2.47 3.37
C VAL A 49 8.80 -1.40 2.30
N ASP A 50 8.61 -0.12 2.60
CA ASP A 50 8.85 0.98 1.66
C ASP A 50 10.30 1.03 1.22
N VAL A 51 11.24 0.98 2.18
CA VAL A 51 12.68 1.01 1.90
C VAL A 51 13.08 -0.19 1.03
N TYR A 52 12.59 -1.38 1.37
CA TYR A 52 12.85 -2.58 0.58
C TYR A 52 12.29 -2.46 -0.83
N THR A 53 11.04 -2.02 -0.96
CA THR A 53 10.34 -1.80 -2.24
C THR A 53 11.08 -0.79 -3.12
N ASP A 54 11.45 0.37 -2.57
CA ASP A 54 12.13 1.43 -3.32
C ASP A 54 13.52 1.02 -3.82
N ALA A 55 14.21 0.16 -3.08
CA ALA A 55 15.53 -0.35 -3.44
C ALA A 55 15.48 -1.56 -4.39
N HIS A 56 14.34 -2.24 -4.49
CA HIS A 56 14.23 -3.53 -5.17
C HIS A 56 14.51 -3.44 -6.68
N PRO A 57 15.36 -4.31 -7.26
CA PRO A 57 15.71 -4.28 -8.68
C PRO A 57 14.49 -4.33 -9.61
N GLU A 58 13.52 -5.18 -9.32
CA GLU A 58 12.29 -5.30 -10.13
C GLU A 58 11.42 -4.04 -10.08
N VAL A 59 11.33 -3.36 -8.93
CA VAL A 59 10.57 -2.11 -8.80
C VAL A 59 11.28 -0.98 -9.54
N ARG A 60 12.62 -0.92 -9.47
CA ARG A 60 13.43 0.03 -10.24
C ARG A 60 13.29 -0.20 -11.74
N ALA A 61 13.29 -1.45 -12.18
CA ALA A 61 13.09 -1.82 -13.58
C ALA A 61 11.67 -1.44 -14.06
N ALA A 62 10.64 -1.74 -13.28
CA ALA A 62 9.27 -1.31 -13.56
C ALA A 62 9.16 0.23 -13.68
N ARG A 63 9.81 0.98 -12.78
CA ARG A 63 9.85 2.45 -12.82
C ARG A 63 10.49 2.97 -14.10
N ALA A 64 11.50 2.28 -14.62
CA ALA A 64 12.22 2.66 -15.83
C ALA A 64 11.40 2.47 -17.12
N LEU A 65 10.30 1.70 -17.09
CA LEU A 65 9.41 1.53 -18.24
C LEU A 65 8.65 2.82 -18.61
N PHE A 66 8.54 3.77 -17.67
CA PHE A 66 7.83 5.02 -17.88
C PHE A 66 8.74 6.09 -18.49
N GLU A 67 8.22 6.78 -19.50
CA GLU A 67 8.86 7.92 -20.15
C GLU A 67 8.31 9.25 -19.60
N PRO A 68 9.01 10.39 -19.80
CA PRO A 68 8.42 11.70 -19.54
C PRO A 68 7.09 11.88 -20.30
N PRO A 69 6.05 12.48 -19.68
CA PRO A 69 6.06 13.11 -18.36
C PRO A 69 5.81 12.16 -17.18
N PHE A 70 5.45 10.89 -17.42
CA PHE A 70 5.06 9.93 -16.39
C PHE A 70 6.21 9.40 -15.54
N ARG A 71 7.45 9.38 -16.06
CA ARG A 71 8.65 8.88 -15.35
C ARG A 71 8.81 9.44 -13.93
N ARG A 72 8.54 10.73 -13.73
CA ARG A 72 8.62 11.39 -12.41
C ARG A 72 7.60 10.83 -11.41
N TYR A 73 6.49 10.31 -11.90
CA TYR A 73 5.37 9.81 -11.13
C TYR A 73 5.31 8.28 -11.09
N ALA A 74 6.28 7.60 -11.72
CA ALA A 74 6.32 6.15 -11.85
C ALA A 74 6.19 5.42 -10.51
N GLY A 75 6.74 5.97 -9.42
CA GLY A 75 6.54 5.42 -8.08
C GLY A 75 5.07 5.36 -7.67
N ILE A 76 4.32 6.46 -7.82
CA ILE A 76 2.88 6.51 -7.50
C ILE A 76 2.09 5.57 -8.41
N LEU A 77 2.45 5.52 -9.70
CA LEU A 77 1.78 4.66 -10.68
C LEU A 77 1.97 3.18 -10.33
N ILE A 78 3.19 2.78 -9.99
CA ILE A 78 3.51 1.39 -9.61
C ILE A 78 2.87 1.02 -8.28
N ASP A 79 2.86 1.91 -7.29
CA ASP A 79 2.18 1.67 -6.01
C ASP A 79 0.71 1.28 -6.26
N ILE A 80 -0.02 2.10 -7.03
CA ILE A 80 -1.44 1.88 -7.35
C ILE A 80 -1.61 0.62 -8.21
N TRP A 81 -0.74 0.43 -9.20
CA TRP A 81 -0.83 -0.71 -10.11
C TRP A 81 -0.55 -2.04 -9.40
N PHE A 82 0.40 -2.09 -8.48
CA PHE A 82 0.69 -3.31 -7.73
C PHE A 82 -0.45 -3.66 -6.75
N ASP A 83 -1.13 -2.66 -6.18
CA ASP A 83 -2.39 -2.88 -5.45
C ASP A 83 -3.50 -3.44 -6.37
N HIS A 84 -3.58 -2.96 -7.62
CA HIS A 84 -4.51 -3.49 -8.61
C HIS A 84 -4.24 -4.96 -8.93
N LEU A 85 -2.99 -5.31 -9.23
CA LEU A 85 -2.58 -6.69 -9.52
C LEU A 85 -2.81 -7.61 -8.32
N LEU A 86 -2.44 -7.14 -7.11
CA LEU A 86 -2.67 -7.87 -5.87
C LEU A 86 -4.16 -8.08 -5.61
N ALA A 87 -5.02 -7.09 -5.88
CA ALA A 87 -6.46 -7.23 -5.73
C ALA A 87 -7.06 -8.17 -6.79
N ARG A 88 -6.56 -8.11 -8.04
CA ARG A 88 -7.02 -8.98 -9.14
C ARG A 88 -6.75 -10.45 -8.83
N ASP A 89 -5.53 -10.77 -8.40
CA ASP A 89 -5.05 -12.13 -8.20
C ASP A 89 -4.95 -12.50 -6.71
N PHE A 90 -5.75 -11.87 -5.86
CA PHE A 90 -5.64 -11.94 -4.40
C PHE A 90 -5.61 -13.36 -3.83
N ALA A 91 -6.36 -14.28 -4.41
CA ALA A 91 -6.43 -15.68 -3.99
C ALA A 91 -5.09 -16.43 -4.12
N ALA A 92 -4.15 -15.95 -4.95
CA ALA A 92 -2.80 -16.49 -5.06
C ALA A 92 -1.87 -16.00 -3.94
N HIS A 93 -2.23 -14.91 -3.25
CA HIS A 93 -1.36 -14.21 -2.31
C HIS A 93 -1.86 -14.25 -0.86
N ALA A 94 -3.13 -14.58 -0.64
CA ALA A 94 -3.75 -14.59 0.66
C ALA A 94 -4.71 -15.78 0.82
N PRO A 95 -4.82 -16.36 2.04
CA PRO A 95 -5.74 -17.46 2.31
C PRO A 95 -7.21 -17.01 2.47
N TRP A 96 -7.49 -15.71 2.38
CA TRP A 96 -8.82 -15.14 2.59
C TRP A 96 -9.42 -14.62 1.27
N PRO A 97 -10.76 -14.58 1.13
CA PRO A 97 -11.39 -13.83 0.06
C PRO A 97 -11.06 -12.33 0.16
N LEU A 98 -10.80 -11.67 -0.98
CA LEU A 98 -10.48 -10.24 -1.04
C LEU A 98 -11.53 -9.38 -0.33
N ARG A 99 -12.82 -9.72 -0.51
CA ARG A 99 -13.93 -8.97 0.09
C ARG A 99 -13.88 -9.01 1.61
N ASP A 100 -13.68 -10.19 2.19
CA ASP A 100 -13.63 -10.40 3.64
C ASP A 100 -12.40 -9.70 4.25
N PHE A 101 -11.27 -9.75 3.55
CA PHE A 101 -10.06 -9.03 3.96
C PHE A 101 -10.27 -7.51 3.92
N SER A 102 -10.88 -7.00 2.85
CA SER A 102 -11.22 -5.59 2.71
C SER A 102 -12.22 -5.12 3.77
N ASP A 103 -13.23 -5.92 4.08
CA ASP A 103 -14.21 -5.62 5.14
C ASP A 103 -13.53 -5.58 6.51
N THR A 104 -12.53 -6.44 6.75
CA THR A 104 -11.67 -6.40 7.94
C THR A 104 -10.88 -5.10 8.04
N VAL A 105 -10.20 -4.69 6.95
CA VAL A 105 -9.46 -3.41 6.90
C VAL A 105 -10.39 -2.22 7.17
N GLN A 106 -11.56 -2.18 6.52
CA GLN A 106 -12.52 -1.10 6.71
C GLN A 106 -13.10 -1.08 8.13
N ARG A 107 -13.40 -2.25 8.71
CA ARG A 107 -13.85 -2.35 10.11
C ARG A 107 -12.80 -1.80 11.05
N LEU A 108 -11.54 -2.21 10.89
CA LEU A 108 -10.43 -1.77 11.73
C LEU A 108 -10.30 -0.24 11.72
N LEU A 109 -10.36 0.40 10.55
CA LEU A 109 -10.29 1.87 10.43
C LEU A 109 -11.50 2.58 11.07
N ARG A 110 -12.69 1.97 11.03
CA ARG A 110 -13.89 2.53 11.67
C ARG A 110 -13.84 2.40 13.19
N GLU A 111 -13.47 1.24 13.71
CA GLU A 111 -13.42 0.97 15.15
C GLU A 111 -12.36 1.81 15.85
N ARG A 112 -11.25 2.08 15.15
CA ARG A 112 -10.14 2.91 15.64
C ARG A 112 -10.17 4.34 15.08
N GLU A 113 -11.34 4.85 14.68
CA GLU A 113 -11.45 6.19 14.06
C GLU A 113 -10.90 7.31 14.97
N SER A 114 -11.10 7.20 16.29
CA SER A 114 -10.59 8.16 17.28
C SER A 114 -9.07 8.17 17.42
N GLU A 115 -8.39 7.11 16.97
CA GLU A 115 -6.92 6.98 16.97
C GLU A 115 -6.30 7.44 15.64
N LEU A 116 -7.11 7.73 14.62
CA LEU A 116 -6.60 8.14 13.32
C LEU A 116 -5.91 9.50 13.41
N PRO A 117 -4.75 9.67 12.76
CA PRO A 117 -4.17 11.00 12.57
C PRO A 117 -5.19 11.93 11.89
N PRO A 118 -5.35 13.20 12.33
CA PRO A 118 -6.36 14.10 11.77
C PRO A 118 -6.30 14.24 10.24
N ARG A 119 -5.09 14.17 9.67
CA ARG A 119 -4.86 14.23 8.21
C ARG A 119 -5.36 13.00 7.45
N MET A 120 -5.55 11.87 8.12
CA MET A 120 -6.01 10.62 7.53
C MET A 120 -7.54 10.52 7.46
N GLY A 121 -8.29 11.28 8.26
CA GLY A 121 -9.75 11.13 8.33
C GLY A 121 -10.47 11.28 6.98
N GLY A 122 -9.99 12.19 6.11
CA GLY A 122 -10.51 12.30 4.73
C GLY A 122 -10.23 11.05 3.88
N PHE A 123 -9.05 10.45 4.05
CA PHE A 123 -8.66 9.23 3.36
C PHE A 123 -9.41 8.00 3.87
N ALA A 124 -9.61 7.85 5.19
CA ALA A 124 -10.41 6.78 5.77
C ALA A 124 -11.86 6.81 5.26
N ARG A 125 -12.49 7.99 5.17
CA ARG A 125 -13.82 8.15 4.55
C ARG A 125 -13.81 7.79 3.06
N TYR A 126 -12.75 8.12 2.34
CA TYR A 126 -12.60 7.73 0.93
C TYR A 126 -12.51 6.21 0.78
N ILE A 127 -11.73 5.52 1.62
CA ILE A 127 -11.64 4.06 1.64
C ILE A 127 -13.04 3.45 1.83
N ALA A 128 -13.76 3.87 2.88
CA ALA A 128 -15.08 3.33 3.20
C ALA A 128 -16.11 3.58 2.08
N ARG A 129 -16.15 4.79 1.51
CA ARG A 129 -17.11 5.16 0.45
C ARG A 129 -16.90 4.40 -0.85
N ASN A 130 -15.67 3.96 -1.12
CA ASN A 130 -15.30 3.32 -2.37
C ASN A 130 -15.11 1.81 -2.24
N GLY A 131 -15.32 1.22 -1.06
CA GLY A 131 -15.12 -0.21 -0.84
C GLY A 131 -13.66 -0.64 -1.05
N LEU A 132 -12.71 0.24 -0.75
CA LEU A 132 -11.29 -0.10 -0.79
C LEU A 132 -10.90 -0.94 0.45
N PRO A 133 -9.88 -1.81 0.35
CA PRO A 133 -9.07 -2.06 -0.85
C PRO A 133 -9.67 -3.02 -1.90
N ALA A 134 -10.79 -3.72 -1.64
CA ALA A 134 -11.32 -4.71 -2.60
C ALA A 134 -11.62 -4.11 -3.99
N ALA A 135 -12.08 -2.87 -4.03
CA ALA A 135 -12.38 -2.21 -5.29
C ALA A 135 -11.15 -1.91 -6.16
N TYR A 136 -9.91 -2.04 -5.66
CA TYR A 136 -8.71 -1.94 -6.51
C TYR A 136 -8.68 -2.98 -7.62
N ARG A 137 -9.42 -4.09 -7.51
CA ARG A 137 -9.58 -5.06 -8.61
C ARG A 137 -10.22 -4.45 -9.85
N GLU A 138 -11.04 -3.41 -9.69
CA GLU A 138 -11.84 -2.84 -10.77
C GLU A 138 -11.08 -1.72 -11.51
N PRO A 139 -10.88 -1.80 -12.83
CA PRO A 139 -10.22 -0.75 -13.63
C PRO A 139 -10.74 0.67 -13.38
N ALA A 140 -12.06 0.83 -13.32
CA ALA A 140 -12.70 2.12 -13.06
C ALA A 140 -12.34 2.71 -11.68
N MET A 141 -11.97 1.88 -10.70
CA MET A 141 -11.48 2.36 -9.43
C MET A 141 -10.05 2.90 -9.56
N ILE A 142 -9.20 2.23 -10.34
CA ILE A 142 -7.83 2.68 -10.58
C ILE A 142 -7.82 4.06 -11.26
N GLU A 143 -8.64 4.25 -12.30
CA GLU A 143 -8.82 5.55 -12.92
C GLU A 143 -9.27 6.62 -11.93
N ARG A 144 -10.24 6.30 -11.05
CA ARG A 144 -10.73 7.23 -10.01
C ARG A 144 -9.64 7.60 -9.00
N VAL A 145 -8.83 6.63 -8.58
CA VAL A 145 -7.72 6.84 -7.65
C VAL A 145 -6.66 7.74 -8.29
N LEU A 146 -6.32 7.49 -9.56
CA LEU A 146 -5.39 8.31 -10.33
C LEU A 146 -5.86 9.78 -10.44
N HIS A 147 -7.13 10.00 -10.79
CA HIS A 147 -7.72 11.34 -10.81
C HIS A 147 -7.68 12.02 -9.43
N GLY A 148 -8.02 11.28 -8.38
CA GLY A 148 -7.97 11.78 -7.00
C GLY A 148 -6.56 12.15 -6.57
N MET A 149 -5.54 11.37 -6.97
CA MET A 149 -4.14 11.65 -6.70
C MET A 149 -3.62 12.85 -7.50
N ALA A 150 -4.03 12.99 -8.76
CA ALA A 150 -3.69 14.14 -9.59
C ALA A 150 -4.12 15.47 -8.91
N GLY A 151 -5.33 15.52 -8.36
CA GLY A 151 -5.88 16.69 -7.67
C GLY A 151 -5.24 17.02 -6.31
N ARG A 152 -4.49 16.09 -5.71
CA ARG A 152 -3.76 16.33 -4.44
C ARG A 152 -2.41 17.01 -4.66
N LEU A 153 -1.87 16.96 -5.87
CA LEU A 153 -0.58 17.57 -6.18
C LEU A 153 -0.77 19.04 -6.54
N SER A 154 0.07 19.91 -5.98
CA SER A 154 -0.04 21.37 -6.19
C SER A 154 0.40 21.83 -7.58
N ARG A 155 1.09 20.99 -8.35
CA ARG A 155 1.57 21.29 -9.71
C ARG A 155 0.82 20.44 -10.72
N ALA A 156 0.64 20.99 -11.93
CA ALA A 156 0.15 20.25 -13.09
C ALA A 156 0.98 18.95 -13.25
N ASN A 157 0.27 17.86 -13.50
CA ASN A 157 0.82 16.51 -13.54
C ASN A 157 -0.07 15.62 -14.42
N PRO A 158 0.48 14.53 -14.99
CA PRO A 158 -0.24 13.68 -15.93
C PRO A 158 -0.95 12.49 -15.26
N LEU A 159 -1.15 12.50 -13.93
CA LEU A 159 -1.62 11.29 -13.22
C LEU A 159 -3.04 10.89 -13.65
N ALA A 160 -3.94 11.86 -13.90
CA ALA A 160 -5.31 11.58 -14.32
C ALA A 160 -5.36 10.86 -15.68
N GLU A 161 -4.37 11.10 -16.53
CA GLU A 161 -4.22 10.54 -17.86
C GLU A 161 -3.36 9.26 -17.89
N ALA A 162 -2.95 8.72 -16.74
CA ALA A 162 -1.97 7.63 -16.68
C ALA A 162 -2.52 6.22 -16.97
N TRP A 163 -3.84 6.06 -17.07
CA TRP A 163 -4.46 4.75 -17.28
C TRP A 163 -4.00 4.05 -18.59
N PRO A 164 -4.00 4.70 -19.77
CA PRO A 164 -3.44 4.10 -20.98
C PRO A 164 -1.95 3.74 -20.88
N GLU A 165 -1.16 4.49 -20.10
CA GLU A 165 0.26 4.20 -19.90
C GLU A 165 0.49 2.94 -19.07
N LEU A 166 -0.39 2.68 -18.11
CA LEU A 166 -0.38 1.45 -17.33
C LEU A 166 -0.80 0.26 -18.19
N LEU A 167 -1.90 0.38 -18.94
CA LEU A 167 -2.40 -0.68 -19.82
C LEU A 167 -1.40 -1.08 -20.90
N SER A 168 -0.76 -0.11 -21.57
CA SER A 168 0.24 -0.38 -22.60
C SER A 168 1.48 -1.13 -22.07
N ARG A 169 1.65 -1.21 -20.74
CA ARG A 169 2.76 -1.88 -20.05
C ARG A 169 2.30 -3.03 -19.15
N GLU A 170 1.03 -3.42 -19.21
CA GLU A 170 0.43 -4.39 -18.28
C GLU A 170 1.28 -5.67 -18.17
N ALA A 171 1.62 -6.30 -19.30
CA ALA A 171 2.39 -7.55 -19.30
C ALA A 171 3.78 -7.41 -18.67
N ALA A 172 4.47 -6.29 -18.91
CA ALA A 172 5.78 -6.04 -18.34
C ALA A 172 5.69 -5.76 -16.82
N LEU A 173 4.73 -4.93 -16.41
CA LEU A 173 4.47 -4.62 -15.00
C LEU A 173 4.03 -5.87 -14.22
N GLN A 174 3.21 -6.73 -14.83
CA GLN A 174 2.83 -8.04 -14.28
C GLN A 174 4.06 -8.89 -13.98
N GLY A 175 4.96 -9.05 -14.97
CA GLY A 175 6.16 -9.86 -14.77
C GLY A 175 7.07 -9.32 -13.66
N HIS A 176 7.20 -8.00 -13.54
CA HIS A 176 7.92 -7.39 -12.42
C HIS A 176 7.25 -7.66 -11.06
N PHE A 177 5.92 -7.53 -10.99
CA PHE A 177 5.15 -7.80 -9.78
C PHE A 177 5.28 -9.27 -9.34
N GLU A 178 5.15 -10.22 -10.26
CA GLU A 178 5.24 -11.66 -9.98
C GLU A 178 6.60 -12.08 -9.41
N ARG A 179 7.69 -11.44 -9.86
CA ARG A 179 9.04 -11.66 -9.29
C ARG A 179 9.22 -10.94 -7.96
N PHE A 180 8.69 -9.73 -7.83
CA PHE A 180 8.88 -8.88 -6.66
C PHE A 180 8.06 -9.30 -5.44
N PHE A 181 6.75 -9.51 -5.61
CA PHE A 181 5.83 -9.61 -4.49
C PHE A 181 6.12 -10.80 -3.55
N PRO A 182 6.50 -12.01 -4.05
CA PRO A 182 6.91 -13.11 -3.16
C PRO A 182 8.13 -12.77 -2.30
N GLU A 183 9.12 -12.06 -2.87
CA GLU A 183 10.30 -11.62 -2.13
C GLU A 183 9.94 -10.59 -1.05
N LEU A 184 9.04 -9.64 -1.38
CA LEU A 184 8.51 -8.68 -0.43
C LEU A 184 7.76 -9.35 0.72
N ALA A 185 6.91 -10.34 0.42
CA ALA A 185 6.15 -11.08 1.42
C ALA A 185 7.08 -11.84 2.39
N ALA A 186 8.12 -12.50 1.86
CA ALA A 186 9.13 -13.17 2.67
C ALA A 186 9.93 -12.18 3.54
N PHE A 187 10.33 -11.05 2.96
CA PHE A 187 11.00 -9.98 3.69
C PHE A 187 10.14 -9.45 4.86
N ALA A 188 8.86 -9.13 4.61
CA ALA A 188 7.96 -8.62 5.64
C ALA A 188 7.76 -9.62 6.80
N GLN A 189 7.64 -10.92 6.50
CA GLN A 189 7.55 -11.96 7.53
C GLN A 189 8.83 -12.03 8.38
N GLY A 190 10.00 -11.98 7.75
CA GLY A 190 11.29 -11.95 8.46
C GLY A 190 11.45 -10.68 9.31
N GLU A 191 10.98 -9.54 8.79
CA GLU A 191 11.04 -8.27 9.49
C GLU A 191 10.10 -8.25 10.70
N LEU A 192 8.88 -8.78 10.59
CA LEU A 192 7.98 -8.97 11.73
C LEU A 192 8.62 -9.85 12.81
N ALA A 193 9.27 -10.96 12.43
CA ALA A 193 9.97 -11.82 13.38
C ALA A 193 11.15 -11.10 14.08
N ARG A 194 11.87 -10.26 13.34
CA ARG A 194 12.96 -9.42 13.88
C ARG A 194 12.43 -8.35 14.83
N ILE A 195 11.34 -7.67 14.48
CA ILE A 195 10.65 -6.70 15.33
C ILE A 195 10.20 -7.37 16.63
N ASP A 196 9.64 -8.58 16.53
CA ASP A 196 9.21 -9.35 17.69
C ASP A 196 10.37 -9.71 18.63
N GLY A 197 11.49 -10.16 18.07
CA GLY A 197 12.68 -10.54 18.85
C GLY A 197 13.52 -9.36 19.37
N GLY A 198 13.49 -8.21 18.69
CA GLY A 198 14.29 -7.03 19.02
C GLY A 198 13.64 -6.06 20.00
N ILE A 199 12.31 -6.07 20.13
CA ILE A 199 11.57 -5.19 21.06
C ILE A 199 11.45 -5.82 22.48
N ALA A 200 11.98 -7.04 22.67
CA ALA A 200 12.03 -7.73 23.95
C ALA A 200 13.28 -7.42 24.80
N ARG A 201 14.02 -6.34 24.51
CA ARG A 201 15.17 -5.88 25.31
C ARG A 201 15.06 -4.40 25.65
#